data_AF-A0A920D876-F1
#
_entry.id   AF-A0A920D876-F1
#
_cell.length_a   1.000
_cell.length_b   1.000
_cell.length_c   1.000
_cell.angle_alpha   90.00
_cell.angle_beta   90.00
_cell.angle_gamma   90.00
#
_symmetry.space_group_name_H-M   'P 1'
#
loop_
_entity.id
_entity.type
_entity.pdbx_description
1 polymer ?
#
loop_
_entity_poly.entity_id
_entity_poly.type
_entity_poly.pdbx_seq_one_letter_code
_entity_poly.pdbx_strand_id
1 'polypeptide(L)'
;MMKKDRSKIFPFEFWGGIGGHLEYEELNVPMKASYREIEEETGFKKDELENFKLKYILIEIGNGEIRQQYVYFGETTHRNFIPSDEGDLFWIPKEELLTLKVSKAIRFTLQHYLEHPDETDLWVGAVTADDEQEPLIQWSAVKQTSSF
;
A
#
# COMPACT_ATOMS: atom_id res chain seq x y z
N MET A 1 0.87 -6.72 7.84
CA MET A 1 0.77 -5.29 8.22
C MET A 1 1.84 -5.01 9.25
N MET A 2 2.43 -3.82 9.23
CA MET A 2 3.43 -3.41 10.21
C MET A 2 2.81 -2.44 11.21
N LYS A 3 2.98 -2.74 12.50
CA LYS A 3 2.68 -1.83 13.61
C LYS A 3 3.91 -0.97 13.88
N LYS A 4 3.78 0.34 13.68
CA LYS A 4 4.88 1.29 13.90
C LYS A 4 4.86 1.78 15.35
N ASP A 5 5.42 0.97 16.26
CA ASP A 5 5.45 1.26 17.71
C ASP A 5 6.46 2.38 18.08
N ARG A 6 7.35 2.75 17.15
CA ARG A 6 8.40 3.77 17.31
C ARG A 6 8.29 4.94 16.35
N SER A 7 7.11 5.20 15.79
CA SER A 7 6.94 6.39 14.96
C SER A 7 7.17 7.63 15.84
N LYS A 8 8.27 8.37 15.60
CA LYS A 8 8.56 9.66 16.23
C LYS A 8 7.49 10.73 15.93
N ILE A 9 6.50 10.39 15.10
CA ILE A 9 5.54 11.29 14.46
C ILE A 9 4.15 11.16 15.11
N PHE A 10 3.77 9.98 15.61
CA PHE A 10 2.44 9.71 16.14
C PHE A 10 2.50 9.18 17.57
N PRO A 11 1.84 9.82 18.56
CA PRO A 11 1.80 9.37 19.95
C PRO A 11 0.81 8.20 20.17
N PHE A 12 0.40 7.52 19.10
CA PHE A 12 -0.59 6.47 19.10
C PHE A 12 -0.19 5.36 18.14
N GLU A 13 -0.72 4.16 18.37
CA GLU A 13 -0.53 3.01 17.50
C GLU A 13 -0.94 3.34 16.06
N PHE A 14 -0.01 3.20 15.13
CA PHE A 14 -0.21 3.44 13.71
C PHE A 14 0.25 2.23 12.89
N TRP A 15 -0.55 1.88 11.90
CA TRP A 15 -0.36 0.71 11.06
C TRP A 15 -0.03 1.12 9.62
N GLY A 16 0.87 0.39 9.00
CA GLY A 16 1.26 0.55 7.60
C GLY A 16 1.28 -0.77 6.83
N GLY A 17 1.29 -0.65 5.51
CA GLY A 17 1.77 -1.72 4.64
C GLY A 17 3.28 -1.89 4.77
N ILE A 18 3.81 -2.86 4.03
CA ILE A 18 5.25 -3.08 3.84
C ILE A 18 5.67 -2.22 2.65
N GLY A 19 6.72 -1.42 2.78
CA GLY A 19 7.15 -0.52 1.72
C GLY A 19 7.77 0.78 2.19
N GLY A 20 8.56 1.35 1.29
CA GLY A 20 9.28 2.61 1.50
C GLY A 20 9.34 3.47 0.24
N HIS A 21 10.37 4.32 0.16
CA HIS A 21 10.55 5.25 -0.93
C HIS A 21 11.16 4.55 -2.15
N LEU A 22 10.84 5.05 -3.35
CA LEU A 22 11.55 4.64 -4.55
C LEU A 22 12.96 5.23 -4.54
N GLU A 23 13.96 4.39 -4.84
CA GLU A 23 15.30 4.86 -5.18
C GLU A 23 15.36 5.37 -6.63
N TYR A 24 16.43 6.10 -6.96
CA TYR A 24 16.58 6.74 -8.27
C TYR A 24 16.48 5.75 -9.44
N GLU A 25 17.10 4.58 -9.30
CA GLU A 25 17.06 3.49 -10.27
C GLU A 25 15.71 2.73 -10.33
N GLU A 26 14.80 3.00 -9.39
CA GLU A 26 13.51 2.31 -9.26
C GLU A 26 12.35 3.14 -9.82
N LEU A 27 12.57 4.41 -10.17
CA LEU A 27 11.53 5.35 -10.62
C LEU A 27 10.69 4.84 -11.81
N ASN A 28 11.30 4.08 -12.72
CA ASN A 28 10.62 3.49 -13.88
C ASN A 28 10.14 2.05 -13.66
N VAL A 29 10.52 1.43 -12.53
CA VAL A 29 10.19 0.03 -12.21
C VAL A 29 9.81 -0.07 -10.72
N PRO A 30 8.69 0.52 -10.28
CA PRO A 30 8.32 0.60 -8.86
C PRO A 30 8.19 -0.77 -8.18
N MET A 31 7.88 -1.81 -8.95
CA MET A 31 7.84 -3.20 -8.46
C MET A 31 9.19 -3.65 -7.88
N LYS A 32 10.32 -3.12 -8.39
CA LYS A 32 11.66 -3.43 -7.87
C LYS A 32 11.80 -2.94 -6.43
N ALA A 33 11.36 -1.72 -6.15
CA ALA A 33 11.33 -1.16 -4.81
C ALA A 33 10.46 -2.01 -3.89
N SER A 34 9.26 -2.40 -4.33
CA SER A 34 8.39 -3.24 -3.50
C SER A 34 9.02 -4.57 -3.12
N TYR A 35 9.75 -5.24 -4.02
CA TYR A 35 10.47 -6.47 -3.67
C TYR A 35 11.62 -6.22 -2.68
N ARG A 36 12.40 -5.14 -2.87
CA ARG A 36 13.48 -4.76 -1.96
C ARG A 36 12.95 -4.49 -0.55
N GLU A 37 11.93 -3.63 -0.43
CA GLU A 37 11.33 -3.27 0.86
C GLU A 37 10.69 -4.49 1.54
N ILE A 38 10.04 -5.39 0.78
CA ILE A 38 9.51 -6.64 1.35
C ILE A 38 10.65 -7.50 1.92
N GLU A 39 11.75 -7.64 1.19
CA GLU A 39 12.90 -8.42 1.65
C GLU A 39 13.56 -7.78 2.89
N GLU A 40 13.72 -6.46 2.90
CA GLU A 40 14.33 -5.70 4.01
C GLU A 40 13.46 -5.72 5.27
N GLU A 41 12.15 -5.51 5.13
CA GLU A 41 11.25 -5.36 6.27
C GLU A 41 10.73 -6.70 6.81
N THR A 42 10.65 -7.75 5.98
CA THR A 42 10.00 -9.03 6.33
C THR A 42 10.89 -10.25 6.13
N GLY A 43 11.98 -10.14 5.38
CA GLY A 43 12.83 -11.26 4.98
C GLY A 43 12.31 -12.11 3.82
N PHE A 44 11.07 -11.89 3.35
CA PHE A 44 10.50 -12.66 2.23
C PHE A 44 11.25 -12.39 0.94
N LYS A 45 11.56 -13.46 0.21
CA LYS A 45 12.19 -13.41 -1.10
C LYS A 45 11.14 -13.34 -2.20
N LYS A 46 11.55 -12.79 -3.34
CA LYS A 46 10.68 -12.62 -4.51
C LYS A 46 10.03 -13.93 -4.98
N ASP A 47 10.75 -15.05 -4.89
CA ASP A 47 10.27 -16.39 -5.29
C ASP A 47 9.32 -17.03 -4.25
N GLU A 48 9.17 -16.42 -3.08
CA GLU A 48 8.19 -16.81 -2.05
C GLU A 48 6.87 -16.05 -2.17
N LEU A 49 6.77 -15.13 -3.15
CA LEU A 49 5.59 -14.30 -3.41
C LEU A 49 4.86 -14.76 -4.67
N GLU A 50 3.59 -15.08 -4.50
CA GLU A 50 2.67 -15.49 -5.55
C GLU A 50 1.71 -14.35 -5.90
N ASN A 51 1.20 -14.34 -7.13
CA ASN A 51 0.20 -13.37 -7.61
C ASN A 51 0.56 -11.90 -7.35
N PHE A 52 1.85 -11.57 -7.28
CA PHE A 52 2.33 -10.22 -6.97
C PHE A 52 2.02 -9.23 -8.10
N LYS A 53 1.05 -8.34 -7.88
CA LYS A 53 0.49 -7.46 -8.92
C LYS A 53 0.21 -6.07 -8.38
N LEU A 54 0.47 -5.07 -9.21
CA LEU A 54 0.05 -3.70 -8.96
C LEU A 54 -1.48 -3.63 -9.06
N LYS A 55 -2.17 -3.23 -7.99
CA LYS A 55 -3.62 -3.02 -8.02
C LYS A 55 -4.02 -1.55 -7.95
N TYR A 56 -3.21 -0.70 -7.31
CA TYR A 56 -3.54 0.72 -7.16
C TYR A 56 -2.36 1.64 -7.42
N ILE A 57 -2.62 2.77 -8.07
CA ILE A 57 -1.74 3.95 -8.09
C ILE A 57 -2.49 5.10 -7.46
N LEU A 58 -1.96 5.66 -6.36
CA LEU A 58 -2.61 6.75 -5.64
C LEU A 58 -1.83 8.04 -5.82
N ILE A 59 -2.54 9.14 -5.98
CA ILE A 59 -2.01 10.50 -5.94
C ILE A 59 -2.69 11.24 -4.80
N GLU A 60 -1.89 11.83 -3.91
CA GLU A 60 -2.38 12.73 -2.86
C GLU A 60 -1.47 13.94 -2.73
N ILE A 61 -2.03 15.06 -2.25
CA ILE A 61 -1.25 16.21 -1.80
C ILE A 61 -1.26 16.20 -0.28
N GLY A 62 -0.09 16.14 0.33
CA GLY A 62 0.07 16.12 1.78
C GLY A 62 1.35 16.82 2.20
N ASN A 63 1.26 17.68 3.22
CA ASN A 63 2.41 18.44 3.75
C ASN A 63 3.18 19.27 2.71
N GLY A 64 2.48 19.79 1.68
CA GLY A 64 3.08 20.61 0.63
C GLY A 64 3.76 19.82 -0.49
N GLU A 65 3.65 18.50 -0.48
CA GLU A 65 4.25 17.62 -1.48
C GLU A 65 3.17 16.79 -2.19
N ILE A 66 3.44 16.48 -3.47
CA ILE A 66 2.67 15.47 -4.21
C ILE A 66 3.26 14.11 -3.88
N ARG A 67 2.43 13.20 -3.39
CA ARG A 67 2.81 11.81 -3.12
C ARG A 67 2.16 10.90 -4.14
N GLN A 68 2.98 10.09 -4.80
CA GLN A 68 2.54 9.01 -5.67
C GLN A 68 2.88 7.67 -5.03
N GLN A 69 1.88 6.81 -4.86
CA GLN A 69 2.02 5.51 -4.22
C GLN A 69 1.66 4.40 -5.20
N TYR A 70 2.49 3.37 -5.30
CA TYR A 70 2.22 2.16 -6.07
C TYR A 70 1.90 1.04 -5.08
N VAL A 71 0.66 0.56 -5.06
CA VAL A 71 0.21 -0.45 -4.09
C VAL A 71 0.08 -1.80 -4.79
N TYR A 72 0.96 -2.71 -4.38
CA TYR A 72 0.99 -4.08 -4.84
C TYR A 72 0.30 -5.01 -3.84
N PHE A 73 -0.31 -6.06 -4.36
CA PHE A 73 -0.86 -7.17 -3.58
C PHE A 73 -0.17 -8.45 -4.03
N GLY A 74 0.07 -9.35 -3.08
CA GLY A 74 0.59 -10.67 -3.35
C GLY A 74 0.22 -11.63 -2.23
N GLU A 75 0.56 -12.89 -2.46
CA GLU A 75 0.23 -14.02 -1.61
C GLU A 75 1.51 -14.78 -1.27
N THR A 76 1.49 -15.54 -0.18
CA THR A 76 2.58 -16.44 0.19
C THR A 76 2.00 -17.65 0.91
N THR A 77 2.76 -18.73 0.92
CA THR A 77 2.36 -20.03 1.50
C THR A 77 2.78 -20.18 2.96
N HIS A 78 3.57 -19.26 3.50
CA HIS A 78 4.01 -19.28 4.90
C HIS A 78 3.77 -17.95 5.62
N ARG A 79 3.91 -18.00 6.94
CA ARG A 79 3.68 -16.84 7.82
C ARG A 79 4.95 -16.33 8.52
N ASN A 80 6.09 -16.98 8.26
CA ASN A 80 7.33 -16.78 9.00
C ASN A 80 8.14 -15.61 8.43
N PHE A 81 8.00 -14.42 9.00
CA PHE A 81 8.82 -13.25 8.67
C PHE A 81 9.98 -13.06 9.68
N ILE A 82 10.97 -12.28 9.27
CA ILE A 82 12.08 -11.80 10.09
C ILE A 82 11.72 -10.39 10.57
N PRO A 83 11.76 -10.10 11.88
CA PRO A 83 11.54 -8.74 12.39
C PRO A 83 12.60 -7.76 11.87
N SER A 84 12.18 -6.54 11.56
CA SER A 84 13.06 -5.41 11.23
C SER A 84 13.00 -4.34 12.33
N ASP A 85 13.91 -3.37 12.29
CA ASP A 85 13.93 -2.26 13.25
C ASP A 85 12.81 -1.21 13.00
N GLU A 86 12.04 -1.35 11.92
CA GLU A 86 11.01 -0.38 11.53
C GLU A 86 9.70 -0.55 12.33
N GLY A 87 9.38 -1.77 12.74
CA GLY A 87 8.18 -2.07 13.50
C GLY A 87 7.90 -3.56 13.63
N ASP A 88 6.80 -3.86 14.31
CA ASP A 88 6.37 -5.23 14.56
C ASP A 88 5.42 -5.71 13.45
N LEU A 89 5.69 -6.89 12.89
CA LEU A 89 4.89 -7.47 11.81
C LEU A 89 3.76 -8.34 12.34
N PHE A 90 2.59 -8.23 11.70
CA PHE A 90 1.41 -9.01 12.04
C PHE A 90 0.65 -9.48 10.79
N TRP A 91 0.16 -10.72 10.86
CA TRP A 91 -0.91 -11.23 10.00
C TRP A 91 -2.25 -10.80 10.60
N ILE A 92 -3.00 -9.96 9.87
CA ILE A 92 -4.27 -9.40 10.33
C ILE A 92 -5.42 -10.05 9.56
N PRO A 93 -6.48 -10.55 10.22
CA PRO A 93 -7.70 -11.02 9.56
C PRO A 93 -8.31 -9.94 8.68
N LYS A 94 -8.87 -10.30 7.51
CA LYS A 94 -9.38 -9.33 6.53
C LYS A 94 -10.48 -8.43 7.11
N GLU A 95 -11.33 -9.03 7.93
CA GLU A 95 -12.43 -8.40 8.65
C GLU A 95 -11.98 -7.34 9.67
N GLU A 96 -10.72 -7.41 10.14
CA GLU A 96 -10.16 -6.45 11.10
C GLU A 96 -9.44 -5.28 10.42
N LEU A 97 -9.12 -5.37 9.12
CA LEU A 97 -8.29 -4.39 8.42
C LEU A 97 -8.82 -2.95 8.53
N LEU A 98 -10.13 -2.75 8.40
CA LEU A 98 -10.74 -1.41 8.46
C LEU A 98 -10.81 -0.83 9.87
N THR A 99 -10.56 -1.64 10.91
CA THR A 99 -10.50 -1.18 12.31
C THR A 99 -9.15 -0.55 12.65
N LEU A 100 -8.11 -0.84 11.87
CA LEU A 100 -6.75 -0.38 12.12
C LEU A 100 -6.62 1.14 11.92
N LYS A 101 -5.77 1.76 12.75
CA LYS A 101 -5.38 3.17 12.60
C LYS A 101 -4.30 3.28 11.52
N VAL A 102 -4.72 3.63 10.30
CA VAL A 102 -3.88 3.76 9.10
C VAL A 102 -4.04 5.14 8.48
N SER A 103 -3.20 5.49 7.50
CA SER A 103 -3.40 6.71 6.68
C SER A 103 -4.72 6.65 5.90
N LYS A 104 -5.23 7.81 5.48
CA LYS A 104 -6.47 7.89 4.68
C LYS A 104 -6.32 7.15 3.34
N ALA A 105 -5.20 7.33 2.64
CA ALA A 105 -4.90 6.62 1.39
C ALA A 105 -4.89 5.08 1.56
N ILE A 106 -4.28 4.56 2.62
CA ILE A 106 -4.30 3.11 2.93
C ILE A 106 -5.73 2.67 3.25
N ARG A 107 -6.48 3.43 4.05
CA ARG A 107 -7.89 3.13 4.37
C ARG A 107 -8.75 3.01 3.11
N PHE A 108 -8.65 3.98 2.20
CA PHE A 108 -9.37 3.94 0.93
C PHE A 108 -9.01 2.72 0.09
N THR A 109 -7.72 2.39 0.02
CA THR A 109 -7.25 1.22 -0.73
C THR A 109 -7.78 -0.08 -0.15
N LEU A 110 -7.71 -0.25 1.17
CA LEU A 110 -8.23 -1.44 1.85
C LEU A 110 -9.74 -1.56 1.68
N GLN A 111 -10.48 -0.44 1.77
CA GLN A 111 -11.93 -0.43 1.57
C GLN A 111 -12.28 -0.86 0.14
N HIS A 112 -11.68 -0.23 -0.88
CA HIS A 112 -11.94 -0.58 -2.27
C HIS A 112 -11.59 -2.06 -2.54
N TYR A 113 -10.47 -2.54 -2.02
CA TYR A 113 -10.04 -3.93 -2.19
C TYR A 113 -11.04 -4.94 -1.59
N LEU A 114 -11.57 -4.65 -0.40
CA LEU A 114 -12.52 -5.52 0.27
C LEU A 114 -13.91 -5.50 -0.38
N GLU A 115 -14.31 -4.36 -0.95
CA GLU A 115 -15.57 -4.22 -1.70
C GLU A 115 -15.51 -4.89 -3.10
N HIS A 116 -14.31 -5.02 -3.68
CA HIS A 116 -14.09 -5.54 -5.04
C HIS A 116 -13.04 -6.68 -5.07
N PRO A 117 -13.29 -7.81 -4.36
CA PRO A 117 -12.28 -8.86 -4.17
C PRO A 117 -11.86 -9.55 -5.47
N ASP A 118 -12.77 -9.66 -6.43
CA ASP A 118 -12.56 -10.38 -7.69
C ASP A 118 -12.01 -9.48 -8.81
N GLU A 119 -11.83 -8.19 -8.56
CA GLU A 119 -11.40 -7.25 -9.59
C GLU A 119 -9.89 -7.33 -9.84
N THR A 120 -9.53 -7.49 -11.10
CA THR A 120 -8.15 -7.67 -11.56
C THR A 120 -7.57 -6.44 -12.25
N ASP A 121 -8.39 -5.41 -12.47
CA ASP A 121 -7.97 -4.17 -13.10
C ASP A 121 -7.00 -3.39 -12.20
N LEU A 122 -6.13 -2.62 -12.84
CA LEU A 122 -5.36 -1.58 -12.20
C LEU A 122 -6.28 -0.37 -11.95
N TRP A 123 -6.28 0.17 -10.74
CA TRP A 123 -7.03 1.37 -10.39
C TRP A 123 -6.11 2.55 -10.12
N VAL A 124 -6.50 3.73 -10.57
CA VAL A 124 -5.90 5.00 -10.16
C VAL A 124 -6.83 5.72 -9.20
N GLY A 125 -6.27 6.28 -8.13
CA GLY A 125 -7.01 7.01 -7.12
C GLY A 125 -6.42 8.39 -6.89
N ALA A 126 -7.23 9.44 -7.01
CA ALA A 126 -6.85 10.79 -6.60
C ALA A 126 -7.52 11.11 -5.26
N VAL A 127 -6.72 11.33 -4.21
CA VAL A 127 -7.24 11.82 -2.93
C VAL A 127 -7.61 13.29 -3.11
N THR A 128 -8.87 13.59 -2.87
CA THR A 128 -9.47 14.93 -2.91
C THR A 128 -10.06 15.25 -1.53
N ALA A 129 -10.67 16.41 -1.39
CA ALA A 129 -11.52 16.71 -0.27
C ALA A 129 -12.91 17.15 -0.76
N ASP A 130 -13.93 16.96 0.07
CA ASP A 130 -15.25 17.56 -0.14
C ASP A 130 -15.29 19.03 0.31
N ASP A 131 -16.48 19.63 0.26
CA ASP A 131 -16.71 21.02 0.67
C ASP A 131 -16.43 21.26 2.17
N GLU A 132 -16.47 20.20 2.99
CA GLU A 132 -16.15 20.23 4.43
C GLU A 132 -14.67 19.95 4.71
N GLN A 133 -13.86 19.79 3.66
CA GLN A 133 -12.45 19.37 3.70
C GLN A 133 -12.22 17.95 4.23
N GLU A 134 -13.26 17.12 4.27
CA GLU A 134 -13.10 15.71 4.59
C GLU A 134 -12.46 14.97 3.41
N PRO A 135 -11.42 14.14 3.65
CA PRO A 135 -10.77 13.41 2.58
C PRO A 135 -11.75 12.48 1.86
N LEU A 136 -11.70 12.50 0.52
CA LEU A 136 -12.38 11.57 -0.37
C LEU A 136 -11.36 11.00 -1.37
N ILE A 137 -11.76 9.97 -2.11
CA ILE A 137 -10.97 9.44 -3.21
C ILE A 137 -11.82 9.28 -4.47
N GLN A 138 -11.27 9.71 -5.60
CA GLN A 138 -11.85 9.48 -6.91
C GLN A 138 -11.12 8.33 -7.59
N TRP A 139 -11.83 7.23 -7.83
CA TRP A 139 -11.30 6.03 -8.46
C TRP A 139 -11.58 6.02 -9.95
N SER A 140 -10.62 5.51 -10.73
CA SER A 140 -10.83 5.17 -12.13
C SER A 140 -10.06 3.91 -12.49
N ALA A 141 -10.72 2.99 -13.20
CA ALA A 141 -10.07 1.79 -13.70
C ALA A 141 -9.19 2.16 -14.89
N VAL A 142 -7.92 1.76 -14.84
CA VAL A 142 -6.99 1.90 -15.96
C VAL A 142 -7.30 0.80 -16.96
N LYS A 143 -7.78 1.21 -18.13
CA LYS A 143 -8.12 0.32 -19.24
C LYS A 143 -7.14 0.54 -20.38
N GLN A 144 -6.73 -0.56 -21.01
CA GLN A 144 -6.00 -0.48 -22.27
C GLN A 144 -6.92 0.16 -23.31
N THR A 145 -6.52 1.31 -23.84
CA THR A 145 -7.21 1.92 -24.96
C THR A 145 -6.66 1.36 -26.26
N SER A 146 -7.44 1.45 -27.33
CA SER A 146 -6.96 1.15 -28.68
C SER A 146 -5.75 2.03 -28.97
N SER A 147 -4.60 1.42 -29.22
CA SER A 147 -3.42 2.11 -29.74
C SER A 147 -3.76 2.73 -31.09
N PHE A 148 -3.41 4.00 -31.30
CA PHE A 148 -3.38 4.59 -32.65
C PHE A 148 -2.23 4.00 -33.47
#